data_AF-A0A8T4UWM6-F1
#
_entry.id   AF-A0A8T4UWM6-F1
#
_cell.length_a   1.000
_cell.length_b   1.000
_cell.length_c   1.000
_cell.angle_alpha   90.00
_cell.angle_beta   90.00
_cell.angle_gamma   90.00
#
_symmetry.space_group_name_H-M   'P 1'
#
loop_
_entity.id
_entity.type
_entity.pdbx_description
1 polymer ?
#
loop_
_entity_poly.entity_id
_entity_poly.type
_entity_poly.pdbx_seq_one_letter_code
_entity_poly.pdbx_strand_id
1 'polypeptide(L)'
;MNSRFPSLIVLLVVGLFVPLLLLVAYFVLDNPILRMLSLALAVALALLDFLYFPVKWPSASHRLSSRLDHLQSLLFTESLTSLKQEYEKMYHHYEKLSESRKEKCYGPLLQIRGRIEDIMHSVKRLEVLAQQVNQGTLQGQQQRYAEMGEIYQKLPRKEQKQWYPQLRQALEVLEKGVSEEMSHNSFKQDQS
;
A
#
# COMPACT_ATOMS: atom_id res chain seq x y z
N MET A 1 7.84 1.43 -17.86
CA MET A 1 7.44 0.09 -18.35
C MET A 1 8.70 -0.72 -18.61
N ASN A 2 8.94 -1.75 -17.79
CA ASN A 2 10.20 -2.50 -17.71
C ASN A 2 10.29 -3.57 -18.80
N SER A 3 11.23 -3.41 -19.74
CA SER A 3 11.61 -4.39 -20.77
C SER A 3 12.41 -5.61 -20.25
N ARG A 4 12.36 -5.92 -18.95
CA ARG A 4 13.11 -7.02 -18.31
C ARG A 4 12.37 -8.38 -18.29
N PHE A 5 11.09 -8.40 -18.64
CA PHE A 5 10.32 -9.65 -18.75
C PHE A 5 10.64 -10.53 -19.97
N PRO A 6 10.87 -10.01 -21.20
CA PRO A 6 11.15 -10.89 -22.34
C PRO A 6 12.43 -11.72 -22.17
N SER A 7 13.44 -11.19 -21.46
CA SER A 7 14.70 -11.93 -21.24
C SER A 7 14.54 -13.18 -20.37
N LEU A 8 13.57 -13.23 -19.46
CA LEU A 8 13.36 -14.42 -18.61
C LEU A 8 12.65 -15.54 -19.38
N ILE A 9 11.67 -15.19 -20.21
CA ILE A 9 10.97 -16.16 -21.06
C ILE A 9 11.95 -16.73 -22.08
N VAL A 10 12.76 -15.89 -22.73
CA VAL A 10 13.79 -16.35 -23.66
C VAL A 10 14.82 -17.25 -22.97
N LEU A 11 15.29 -16.91 -21.76
CA LEU A 11 16.20 -17.78 -21.00
C LEU A 11 15.57 -19.13 -20.62
N LEU A 12 14.30 -19.16 -20.24
CA LEU A 12 13.60 -20.39 -19.86
C LEU A 12 13.36 -21.28 -21.08
N VAL A 13 12.95 -20.67 -22.21
CA VAL A 13 12.79 -21.37 -23.49
C VAL A 13 14.14 -21.91 -23.96
N VAL A 14 15.20 -21.10 -23.97
CA VAL A 14 16.54 -21.56 -24.39
C VAL A 14 17.09 -22.63 -23.45
N GLY A 15 16.97 -22.45 -22.13
CA GLY A 15 17.42 -23.41 -21.12
C GLY A 15 16.68 -24.74 -21.18
N LEU A 16 15.42 -24.76 -21.60
CA LEU A 16 14.66 -26.02 -21.76
C LEU A 16 14.86 -26.66 -23.13
N PHE A 17 14.92 -25.87 -24.21
CA PHE A 17 14.98 -26.39 -25.58
C PHE A 17 16.38 -26.85 -25.99
N VAL A 18 17.45 -26.19 -25.54
CA VAL A 18 18.82 -26.59 -25.88
C VAL A 18 19.19 -27.99 -25.37
N PRO A 19 18.98 -28.35 -24.09
CA PRO A 19 19.25 -29.71 -23.62
C PRO A 19 18.30 -30.74 -24.24
N LEU A 20 17.05 -30.37 -24.56
CA LEU A 20 16.12 -31.24 -25.29
C LEU A 20 16.65 -31.55 -26.70
N LEU A 21 17.17 -30.55 -27.41
CA LEU A 21 17.73 -30.69 -28.75
C LEU A 21 19.02 -31.55 -28.72
N LEU A 22 19.86 -31.38 -27.70
CA LEU A 22 21.03 -32.24 -27.47
C LEU A 22 20.63 -33.70 -27.16
N LEU A 23 19.51 -33.90 -26.48
CA LEU A 23 18.97 -35.23 -26.20
C LEU A 23 18.40 -35.88 -27.47
N VAL A 24 17.76 -35.12 -28.36
CA VAL A 24 17.38 -35.62 -29.69
C VAL A 24 18.62 -35.97 -30.52
N ALA A 25 19.66 -35.13 -30.51
CA ALA A 25 20.92 -35.40 -31.20
C ALA A 25 21.60 -36.68 -30.71
N TYR A 26 21.53 -36.98 -29.41
CA TYR A 26 22.02 -38.23 -28.83
C TYR A 26 21.39 -39.48 -29.49
N PHE A 27 20.10 -39.45 -29.81
CA PHE A 27 19.43 -40.57 -30.48
C PHE A 27 19.74 -40.68 -31.97
N VAL A 28 20.07 -39.57 -32.64
CA VAL A 28 20.30 -39.53 -34.10
C VAL A 28 21.75 -39.82 -34.49
N LEU A 29 22.73 -39.49 -33.65
CA LEU A 29 24.14 -39.67 -33.96
C LEU A 29 24.54 -41.14 -33.88
N ASP A 30 25.20 -41.72 -34.89
CA ASP A 30 25.68 -43.12 -34.84
C ASP A 30 27.04 -43.29 -34.17
N ASN A 31 27.82 -42.21 -34.06
CA ASN A 31 29.16 -42.26 -33.48
C ASN A 31 29.08 -42.31 -31.92
N PRO A 32 29.67 -43.33 -31.27
CA PRO A 32 29.57 -43.51 -29.83
C PRO A 32 30.24 -42.38 -29.03
N ILE A 33 31.31 -41.78 -29.55
CA ILE A 33 32.04 -40.69 -28.89
C ILE A 33 31.17 -39.42 -28.89
N LEU A 34 30.55 -39.10 -30.04
CA LEU A 34 29.67 -37.94 -30.14
C LEU A 34 28.41 -38.09 -29.27
N ARG A 35 27.87 -39.31 -29.13
CA ARG A 35 26.78 -39.61 -28.20
C ARG A 35 27.17 -39.32 -26.75
N MET A 36 28.32 -39.80 -26.29
CA MET A 36 28.77 -39.52 -24.91
C MET A 36 28.99 -38.03 -24.68
N LEU A 37 29.58 -37.31 -25.64
CA LEU A 37 29.80 -35.86 -25.55
C LEU A 37 28.48 -35.08 -25.50
N SER A 38 27.51 -35.40 -26.35
CA SER A 38 26.21 -34.72 -26.36
C SER A 38 25.44 -34.94 -25.05
N LEU A 39 25.50 -36.17 -24.52
CA LEU A 39 24.89 -36.51 -23.23
C LEU A 39 25.57 -35.76 -22.07
N ALA A 40 26.90 -35.76 -22.02
CA ALA A 40 27.66 -35.05 -20.99
C ALA A 40 27.37 -33.55 -21.01
N LEU A 41 27.27 -32.95 -22.21
CA LEU A 41 26.93 -31.54 -22.37
C LEU A 41 25.49 -31.24 -21.93
N ALA A 42 24.53 -32.09 -22.29
CA ALA A 42 23.13 -31.94 -21.88
C ALA A 42 22.99 -31.99 -20.36
N VAL A 43 23.68 -32.94 -19.70
CA VAL A 43 23.69 -33.05 -18.23
C VAL A 43 24.36 -31.83 -17.59
N ALA A 44 25.49 -31.35 -18.13
CA ALA A 44 26.16 -30.17 -17.61
C ALA A 44 25.28 -28.91 -17.70
N LEU A 45 24.56 -28.71 -18.80
CA LEU A 45 23.62 -27.61 -18.97
C LEU A 45 22.42 -27.72 -18.03
N ALA A 46 21.84 -28.92 -17.89
CA ALA A 46 20.73 -29.15 -16.97
C ALA A 46 21.13 -28.86 -15.50
N LEU A 47 22.35 -29.24 -15.10
CA LEU A 47 22.89 -28.93 -13.77
C LEU A 47 23.09 -27.43 -13.58
N LEU A 48 23.62 -26.73 -14.59
CA LEU A 48 23.75 -25.27 -14.58
C LEU A 48 22.40 -24.59 -14.42
N ASP A 49 21.40 -24.98 -15.20
CA ASP A 49 20.04 -24.43 -15.11
C ASP A 49 19.43 -24.71 -13.73
N PHE A 50 19.60 -25.92 -13.20
CA PHE A 50 19.11 -26.28 -11.87
C PHE A 50 19.77 -25.46 -10.75
N LEU A 51 21.07 -25.15 -10.88
CA LEU A 51 21.80 -24.29 -9.94
C LEU A 51 21.41 -22.80 -10.08
N TYR A 52 21.14 -22.33 -11.29
CA TYR A 52 20.77 -20.92 -11.55
C TYR A 52 19.30 -20.59 -11.27
N PHE A 53 18.39 -21.55 -11.45
CA PHE A 53 16.95 -21.37 -11.27
C PHE A 53 16.54 -20.88 -9.87
N PRO A 54 17.03 -21.43 -8.75
CA PRO A 54 16.65 -20.96 -7.41
C PRO A 54 17.12 -19.53 -7.12
N VAL A 55 18.17 -19.05 -7.80
CA VAL A 55 18.70 -17.68 -7.63
C VAL A 55 17.78 -16.65 -8.29
N LYS A 56 17.04 -17.03 -9.34
CA LYS A 56 16.13 -16.14 -10.08
C LYS A 56 14.65 -16.30 -9.73
N TRP A 57 14.30 -17.22 -8.83
CA TRP A 57 12.93 -17.30 -8.32
C TRP A 57 12.53 -15.94 -7.72
N PRO A 58 11.32 -15.40 -8.04
CA PRO A 58 10.90 -14.08 -7.59
C PRO A 58 11.05 -14.01 -6.07
N SER A 59 12.09 -13.30 -5.64
CA SER A 59 12.49 -13.29 -4.24
C SER A 59 11.31 -12.80 -3.41
N ALA A 60 11.09 -13.40 -2.25
CA ALA A 60 10.00 -13.00 -1.34
C ALA A 60 9.99 -11.47 -1.07
N SER A 61 11.15 -10.81 -1.21
CA SER A 61 11.31 -9.37 -1.16
C SER A 61 10.56 -8.62 -2.29
N HIS A 62 10.58 -9.10 -3.54
CA HIS A 62 9.84 -8.44 -4.63
C HIS A 62 8.32 -8.53 -4.42
N ARG A 63 7.83 -9.67 -3.90
CA ARG A 63 6.41 -9.81 -3.54
C ARG A 63 6.04 -8.84 -2.42
N LEU A 64 6.90 -8.65 -1.43
CA LEU A 64 6.68 -7.70 -0.35
C LEU A 64 6.70 -6.26 -0.87
N SER A 65 7.66 -5.89 -1.73
CA SER A 65 7.73 -4.57 -2.36
C SER A 65 6.45 -4.24 -3.13
N SER A 66 5.97 -5.16 -3.97
CA SER A 66 4.73 -4.95 -4.71
C SER A 66 3.51 -4.79 -3.79
N ARG A 67 3.49 -5.46 -2.63
CA ARG A 67 2.44 -5.28 -1.63
C ARG A 67 2.57 -3.95 -0.87
N LEU A 68 3.79 -3.50 -0.61
CA LEU A 68 4.06 -2.18 -0.02
C LEU A 68 3.53 -1.08 -0.95
N ASP A 69 3.84 -1.16 -2.25
CA ASP A 69 3.36 -0.22 -3.27
C ASP A 69 1.82 -0.24 -3.35
N HIS A 70 1.23 -1.44 -3.32
CA HIS A 70 -0.21 -1.58 -3.29
C HIS A 70 -0.82 -0.92 -2.06
N LEU A 71 -0.31 -1.20 -0.86
CA LEU A 71 -0.82 -0.63 0.38
C LEU A 71 -0.65 0.90 0.42
N GLN A 72 0.44 1.42 -0.16
CA GLN A 72 0.63 2.86 -0.31
C GLN A 72 -0.48 3.51 -1.15
N SER A 73 -0.98 2.82 -2.18
CA SER A 73 -2.14 3.29 -2.95
C SER A 73 -3.45 3.23 -2.15
N LEU A 74 -3.59 2.24 -1.27
CA LEU A 74 -4.78 2.07 -0.41
C LEU A 74 -4.88 3.15 0.68
N LEU A 75 -3.76 3.76 1.09
CA LEU A 75 -3.74 4.80 2.14
C LEU A 75 -4.69 5.98 1.87
N PHE A 76 -5.02 6.26 0.61
CA PHE A 76 -5.89 7.38 0.26
C PHE A 76 -7.35 6.97 0.04
N THR A 77 -7.65 5.68 -0.05
CA THR A 77 -8.95 5.18 -0.46
C THR A 77 -9.63 4.34 0.62
N GLU A 78 -8.88 3.47 1.29
CA GLU A 78 -9.40 2.47 2.22
C GLU A 78 -9.64 3.00 3.63
N SER A 79 -10.45 2.28 4.41
CA SER A 79 -10.69 2.62 5.82
C SER A 79 -9.49 2.26 6.69
N LEU A 80 -9.35 2.92 7.83
CA LEU A 80 -8.28 2.69 8.81
C LEU A 80 -8.26 1.23 9.28
N THR A 81 -9.42 0.61 9.46
CA THR A 81 -9.53 -0.81 9.84
C THR A 81 -8.94 -1.72 8.77
N SER A 82 -9.27 -1.48 7.50
CA SER A 82 -8.73 -2.26 6.38
C SER A 82 -7.22 -2.04 6.22
N LEU A 83 -6.74 -0.80 6.40
CA LEU A 83 -5.31 -0.49 6.37
C LEU A 83 -4.53 -1.22 7.48
N LYS A 84 -5.07 -1.26 8.71
CA LYS A 84 -4.46 -2.00 9.83
C LYS A 84 -4.38 -3.49 9.54
N GLN A 85 -5.45 -4.09 9.02
CA GLN A 85 -5.48 -5.52 8.66
C GLN A 85 -4.48 -5.87 7.56
N GLU A 86 -4.38 -5.05 6.51
CA GLU A 86 -3.40 -5.31 5.44
C GLU A 86 -1.96 -5.07 5.91
N TYR A 87 -1.73 -4.08 6.77
CA TYR A 87 -0.43 -3.88 7.42
C TYR A 87 -0.03 -5.09 8.27
N GLU A 88 -0.93 -5.64 9.08
CA GLU A 88 -0.68 -6.82 9.91
C GLU A 88 -0.30 -8.04 9.07
N LYS A 89 -1.07 -8.31 8.00
CA LYS A 89 -0.74 -9.39 7.04
C LYS A 89 0.65 -9.19 6.43
N MET A 90 1.00 -7.96 6.09
CA MET A 90 2.30 -7.61 5.51
C MET A 90 3.43 -7.78 6.53
N TYR A 91 3.21 -7.35 7.77
CA TYR A 91 4.15 -7.49 8.87
C TYR A 91 4.46 -8.97 9.14
N HIS A 92 3.45 -9.85 9.16
CA HIS A 92 3.69 -11.29 9.25
C HIS A 92 4.49 -11.89 8.08
N HIS A 93 4.39 -11.30 6.87
CA HIS A 93 5.23 -11.72 5.75
C HIS A 93 6.67 -11.22 5.92
N TYR A 94 6.83 -10.00 6.43
CA TYR A 94 8.13 -9.43 6.76
C TYR A 94 8.88 -10.26 7.80
N GLU A 95 8.20 -10.74 8.85
CA GLU A 95 8.82 -11.57 9.89
C GLU A 95 9.43 -12.88 9.35
N LYS A 96 8.85 -13.43 8.27
CA LYS A 96 9.30 -14.65 7.61
C LYS A 96 10.48 -14.44 6.64
N LEU A 97 10.91 -13.20 6.41
CA LEU A 97 12.06 -12.91 5.56
C LEU A 97 13.38 -13.23 6.26
N SER A 98 14.44 -13.50 5.49
CA SER A 98 15.80 -13.54 6.01
C SER A 98 16.23 -12.15 6.49
N GLU A 99 17.12 -12.07 7.48
CA GLU A 99 17.60 -10.79 8.05
C GLU A 99 18.12 -9.80 6.99
N SER A 100 18.89 -10.30 6.02
CA SER A 100 19.39 -9.49 4.89
C SER A 100 18.29 -8.87 4.00
N ARG A 101 17.09 -9.47 3.98
CA ARG A 101 15.92 -8.97 3.24
C ARG A 101 15.04 -8.10 4.12
N LYS A 102 14.96 -8.39 5.42
CA LYS A 102 14.27 -7.54 6.41
C LYS A 102 14.85 -6.14 6.41
N GLU A 103 16.17 -6.01 6.50
CA GLU A 103 16.85 -4.71 6.50
C GLU A 103 16.45 -3.82 5.32
N LYS A 104 16.33 -4.41 4.11
CA LYS A 104 15.89 -3.69 2.90
C LYS A 104 14.43 -3.27 2.90
N CYS A 105 13.56 -4.02 3.60
CA CYS A 105 12.11 -3.78 3.62
C CYS A 105 11.65 -2.98 4.84
N TYR A 106 12.50 -2.85 5.86
CA TYR A 106 12.16 -2.22 7.13
C TYR A 106 11.80 -0.73 6.97
N GLY A 107 12.60 0.03 6.22
CA GLY A 107 12.36 1.45 5.97
C GLY A 107 10.96 1.74 5.38
N PRO A 108 10.61 1.15 4.23
CA PRO A 108 9.27 1.29 3.63
C PRO A 108 8.13 0.86 4.56
N LEU A 109 8.31 -0.25 5.30
CA LEU A 109 7.32 -0.74 6.25
C LEU A 109 7.07 0.28 7.38
N LEU A 110 8.14 0.89 7.89
CA LEU A 110 8.07 1.90 8.95
C LEU A 110 7.39 3.20 8.45
N GLN A 111 7.65 3.60 7.21
CA GLN A 111 6.96 4.75 6.60
C GLN A 111 5.46 4.53 6.48
N ILE A 112 5.04 3.33 6.06
CA ILE A 112 3.63 2.95 5.99
C ILE A 112 3.00 2.97 7.37
N ARG A 113 3.68 2.39 8.37
CA ARG A 113 3.22 2.40 9.75
C ARG A 113 2.99 3.83 10.25
N GLY A 114 3.96 4.72 10.03
CA GLY A 114 3.84 6.13 10.40
C GLY A 114 2.62 6.80 9.76
N ARG A 115 2.38 6.56 8.47
CA ARG A 115 1.18 7.11 7.80
C ARG A 115 -0.13 6.57 8.37
N ILE A 116 -0.19 5.28 8.75
CA ILE A 116 -1.38 4.70 9.40
C ILE A 116 -1.59 5.34 10.78
N GLU A 117 -0.51 5.54 11.54
CA GLU A 117 -0.54 6.22 12.83
C GLU A 117 -1.01 7.68 12.69
N ASP A 118 -0.53 8.42 11.68
CA ASP A 118 -0.98 9.78 11.38
C ASP A 118 -2.49 9.86 11.07
N ILE A 119 -3.00 8.92 10.28
CA ILE A 119 -4.44 8.82 9.99
C ILE A 119 -5.21 8.53 11.29
N MET A 120 -4.71 7.61 12.13
CA MET A 120 -5.34 7.27 13.41
C MET A 120 -5.38 8.47 14.37
N HIS A 121 -4.30 9.24 14.45
CA HIS A 121 -4.26 10.47 15.24
C HIS A 121 -5.23 11.52 14.70
N SER A 122 -5.33 11.65 13.38
CA SER A 122 -6.27 12.56 12.70
C SER A 122 -7.72 12.21 13.01
N VAL A 123 -8.09 10.93 12.92
CA VAL A 123 -9.44 10.44 13.28
C VAL A 123 -9.74 10.70 14.75
N LYS A 124 -8.80 10.43 15.65
CA LYS A 124 -8.98 10.70 17.09
C LYS A 124 -9.14 12.20 17.39
N ARG A 125 -8.40 13.06 16.70
CA ARG A 125 -8.52 14.52 16.84
C ARG A 125 -9.89 15.01 16.34
N LEU A 126 -10.37 14.47 15.22
CA LEU A 126 -11.72 14.75 14.72
C LEU A 126 -12.80 14.36 15.72
N GLU A 127 -12.65 13.22 16.39
CA GLU A 127 -13.58 12.77 17.43
C GLU A 127 -13.64 13.74 18.61
N VAL A 128 -12.48 14.20 19.09
CA VAL A 128 -12.43 15.21 20.15
C VAL A 128 -13.07 16.52 19.72
N LEU A 129 -12.77 17.02 18.51
CA LEU A 129 -13.35 18.26 17.98
C LEU A 129 -14.86 18.15 17.81
N ALA A 130 -15.36 17.02 17.30
CA ALA A 130 -16.79 16.78 17.12
C ALA A 130 -17.56 16.79 18.45
N GLN A 131 -16.98 16.25 19.53
CA GLN A 131 -17.59 16.31 20.86
C GLN A 131 -17.63 17.74 21.43
N GLN A 132 -16.69 18.58 21.04
CA GLN A 132 -16.54 19.95 21.52
C GLN A 132 -17.25 20.98 20.65
N VAL A 133 -17.71 20.63 19.45
CA VAL A 133 -18.18 21.62 18.45
C VAL A 133 -19.39 22.44 18.91
N ASN A 134 -20.21 21.90 19.81
CA ASN A 134 -21.40 22.58 20.35
C ASN A 134 -21.13 23.36 21.65
N GLN A 135 -19.87 23.47 22.09
CA GLN A 135 -19.52 24.06 23.39
C GLN A 135 -18.88 25.44 23.22
N GLY A 136 -19.15 26.37 24.12
CA GLY A 136 -18.49 27.69 24.13
C GLY A 136 -19.09 28.71 23.16
N THR A 137 -18.31 29.76 22.85
CA THR A 137 -18.74 30.90 22.03
C THR A 137 -18.80 30.54 20.54
N LEU A 138 -19.63 31.26 19.76
CA LEU A 138 -19.78 31.03 18.31
C LEU A 138 -18.43 31.08 17.57
N GLN A 139 -17.55 32.02 17.94
CA GLN A 139 -16.20 32.11 17.39
C GLN A 139 -15.38 30.83 17.64
N GLY A 140 -15.48 30.25 18.84
CA GLY A 140 -14.82 28.98 19.16
C GLY A 140 -15.38 27.81 18.36
N GLN A 141 -16.69 27.79 18.10
CA GLN A 141 -17.33 26.78 17.27
C GLN A 141 -16.87 26.89 15.80
N GLN A 142 -16.76 28.12 15.26
CA GLN A 142 -16.22 28.38 13.92
C GLN A 142 -14.79 27.88 13.77
N GLN A 143 -13.93 28.16 14.75
CA GLN A 143 -12.55 27.69 14.73
C GLN A 143 -12.46 26.16 14.73
N ARG A 144 -13.25 25.48 15.59
CA ARG A 144 -13.27 24.00 15.62
C ARG A 144 -13.81 23.41 14.33
N TYR A 145 -14.85 24.00 13.74
CA TYR A 145 -15.39 23.55 12.45
C TYR A 145 -14.35 23.67 11.34
N ALA A 146 -13.63 24.80 11.27
CA ALA A 146 -12.55 24.99 10.31
C ALA A 146 -11.45 23.93 10.47
N GLU A 147 -11.02 23.67 11.71
CA GLU A 147 -10.02 22.64 12.02
C GLU A 147 -10.49 21.23 11.64
N MET A 148 -11.77 20.90 11.91
CA MET A 148 -12.36 19.63 11.45
C MET A 148 -12.29 19.51 9.93
N GLY A 149 -12.60 20.57 9.20
CA GLY A 149 -12.53 20.60 7.73
C GLY A 149 -11.12 20.33 7.20
N GLU A 150 -10.09 20.92 7.80
CA GLU A 150 -8.69 20.69 7.42
C GLU A 150 -8.24 19.25 7.65
N ILE A 151 -8.62 18.64 8.77
CA ILE A 151 -8.27 17.25 9.08
C ILE A 151 -9.05 16.30 8.15
N TYR A 152 -10.33 16.58 7.93
CA TYR A 152 -11.22 15.80 7.08
C TYR A 152 -10.67 15.64 5.65
N GLN A 153 -10.16 16.72 5.05
CA GLN A 153 -9.61 16.68 3.70
C GLN A 153 -8.37 15.77 3.55
N LYS A 154 -7.65 15.52 4.65
CA LYS A 154 -6.45 14.65 4.66
C LYS A 154 -6.78 13.18 4.89
N LEU A 155 -8.00 12.86 5.30
CA LEU A 155 -8.41 11.48 5.57
C LEU A 155 -8.56 10.65 4.28
N PRO A 156 -8.46 9.31 4.37
CA PRO A 156 -8.82 8.43 3.27
C PRO A 156 -10.29 8.58 2.85
N ARG A 157 -10.62 8.35 1.57
CA ARG A 157 -11.98 8.54 1.04
C ARG A 157 -13.06 7.76 1.80
N LYS A 158 -12.80 6.53 2.24
CA LYS A 158 -13.78 5.75 3.03
C LYS A 158 -13.99 6.35 4.42
N GLU A 159 -12.95 6.86 5.08
CA GLU A 159 -13.06 7.58 6.36
C GLU A 159 -13.80 8.91 6.19
N GLN A 160 -13.52 9.65 5.11
CA GLN A 160 -14.25 10.88 4.76
C GLN A 160 -15.76 10.63 4.62
N LYS A 161 -16.17 9.51 4.03
CA LYS A 161 -17.59 9.15 3.93
C LYS A 161 -18.22 8.90 5.30
N GLN A 162 -17.48 8.29 6.22
CA GLN A 162 -17.98 8.00 7.57
C GLN A 162 -18.11 9.25 8.44
N TRP A 163 -17.22 10.22 8.27
CA TRP A 163 -17.19 11.48 9.04
C TRP A 163 -18.05 12.61 8.46
N TYR A 164 -18.53 12.46 7.22
CA TYR A 164 -19.31 13.49 6.55
C TYR A 164 -20.59 13.90 7.32
N PRO A 165 -21.39 12.98 7.89
CA PRO A 165 -22.59 13.35 8.65
C PRO A 165 -22.29 14.24 9.86
N GLN A 166 -21.23 13.94 10.60
CA GLN A 166 -20.81 14.70 11.79
C GLN A 166 -20.34 16.10 11.40
N LEU A 167 -19.59 16.22 10.29
CA LEU A 167 -19.18 17.51 9.74
C LEU A 167 -20.40 18.34 9.29
N ARG A 168 -21.40 17.69 8.68
CA ARG A 168 -22.65 18.36 8.28
C ARG A 168 -23.45 18.85 9.48
N GLN A 169 -23.57 18.03 10.52
CA GLN A 169 -24.24 18.40 11.76
C GLN A 169 -23.56 19.60 12.44
N ALA A 170 -22.22 19.62 12.47
CA ALA A 170 -21.46 20.75 13.00
C ALA A 170 -21.74 22.06 12.24
N LEU A 171 -21.84 21.99 10.90
CA LEU A 171 -22.20 23.14 10.07
C LEU A 171 -23.61 23.65 10.38
N GLU A 172 -24.59 22.75 10.52
CA GLU A 172 -25.98 23.13 10.82
C GLU A 172 -26.12 23.82 12.18
N VAL A 173 -25.37 23.38 13.20
CA VAL A 173 -25.33 24.06 14.51
C VAL A 173 -24.78 25.47 14.35
N LEU A 174 -23.72 25.61 13.55
CA LEU A 174 -23.05 26.88 13.32
C LEU A 174 -23.95 27.89 12.59
N GLU A 175 -24.65 27.44 11.54
CA GLU A 175 -25.59 28.26 10.77
C GLU A 175 -26.75 28.76 11.66
N LYS A 176 -27.24 27.93 12.58
CA LYS A 176 -28.27 28.33 13.56
C LYS A 176 -27.75 29.38 14.53
N GLY A 177 -26.58 29.16 15.12
CA GLY A 177 -25.97 30.10 16.06
C GLY A 177 -25.72 31.48 15.43
N VAL A 178 -25.25 31.51 14.17
CA VAL A 178 -25.10 32.76 13.40
C VAL A 178 -26.44 33.48 13.22
N SER A 179 -27.50 32.74 12.87
CA SER A 179 -28.84 33.32 12.63
C SER A 179 -29.44 33.93 13.91
N GLU A 180 -29.22 33.28 15.06
CA GLU A 180 -29.66 33.78 16.36
C GLU A 180 -28.90 35.05 16.78
N GLU A 181 -27.58 35.10 16.57
CA GLU A 181 -26.78 36.28 16.88
C GLU A 181 -27.15 37.49 16.01
N MET A 182 -27.39 37.29 14.71
CA MET A 182 -27.88 38.36 13.82
C MET A 182 -29.25 38.88 14.22
N SER A 183 -30.15 37.99 14.63
CA SER A 183 -31.50 38.37 15.09
C SER A 183 -31.44 39.20 16.38
N HIS A 184 -30.55 38.82 17.31
CA HIS A 184 -30.36 39.56 18.55
C HIS A 184 -29.74 40.95 18.34
N ASN A 185 -28.79 41.09 17.41
CA ASN A 185 -28.17 42.37 17.08
C ASN A 185 -29.13 43.32 16.35
N SER A 186 -29.96 42.80 15.46
CA SER A 186 -30.98 43.61 14.75
C SER A 186 -31.99 44.23 15.72
N PHE A 187 -32.44 43.44 16.72
CA PHE A 187 -33.39 43.93 17.72
C PHE A 187 -32.83 45.04 18.63
N LYS A 188 -31.52 45.02 18.93
CA LYS A 188 -30.87 46.08 19.72
C LYS A 188 -30.78 47.40 18.95
N GLN A 189 -30.66 47.33 17.62
CA GLN A 189 -30.54 48.50 16.77
C GLN A 189 -31.85 49.28 16.65
N ASP A 190 -33.00 48.61 16.73
CA ASP A 190 -34.33 49.24 16.69
C ASP A 190 -34.74 49.94 18.01
N GLN A 191 -34.01 49.70 19.11
CA GLN A 191 -34.27 50.31 20.42
C GLN A 191 -33.36 51.52 20.73
N SER A 192 -32.44 51.86 19.83
CA SER A 192 -31.51 52.99 19.97
C SER A 192 -31.91 54.14 19.06
#